data_AF-A0A529I2W8-F1
#
_entry.id   AF-A0A529I2W8-F1
#
_cell.length_a   1.000
_cell.length_b   1.000
_cell.length_c   1.000
_cell.angle_alpha   90.00
_cell.angle_beta   90.00
_cell.angle_gamma   90.00
#
_symmetry.space_group_name_H-M   'P 1'
#
loop_
_entity.id
_entity.type
_entity.pdbx_description
1 polymer ?
#
loop_
_entity_poly.entity_id
_entity_poly.type
_entity_poly.pdbx_seq_one_letter_code
_entity_poly.pdbx_strand_id
1 'polypeptide(L)'
;IVMPSLPGDWKVRDVQIYPSRFGPSVEMALETKDLGLVSLFAIRPGTFDVVKPAVAPSGDISSAYFQIGEVAYAVVARSDARDLDRAAETLARTLY
;
A
#
# COMPACT_ATOMS: atom_id res chain seq x y z
N ILE A 1 5.31 0.33 -13.30
CA ILE A 1 4.49 0.46 -12.07
C ILE A 1 5.04 1.66 -11.31
N VAL A 2 4.18 2.55 -10.81
CA VAL A 2 4.62 3.69 -9.99
C VAL A 2 4.51 3.26 -8.53
N MET A 3 5.52 3.55 -7.72
CA MET A 3 5.50 3.28 -6.28
C MET A 3 5.39 4.59 -5.51
N PRO A 4 4.67 4.64 -4.38
CA PRO A 4 4.62 5.82 -3.54
C PRO A 4 6.01 6.11 -2.96
N SER A 5 6.28 7.39 -2.70
CA SER A 5 7.42 7.76 -1.88
C SER A 5 7.16 7.31 -0.45
N LEU A 6 8.15 6.70 0.20
CA LEU A 6 8.01 6.24 1.56
C LEU A 6 8.23 7.39 2.55
N PRO A 7 7.47 7.47 3.65
CA PRO A 7 7.80 8.36 4.76
C PRO A 7 9.23 8.14 5.25
N GLY A 8 9.91 9.19 5.69
CA GLY A 8 11.36 9.15 5.97
C GLY A 8 11.78 8.20 7.09
N ASP A 9 10.86 7.80 7.96
CA ASP A 9 11.08 6.86 9.06
C ASP A 9 10.80 5.39 8.65
N TRP A 10 10.26 5.14 7.46
CA TRP A 10 9.96 3.80 6.96
C TRP A 10 11.19 3.17 6.32
N LYS A 11 11.45 1.91 6.66
CA LYS A 11 12.60 1.16 6.16
C LYS A 11 12.14 0.00 5.29
N VAL A 12 12.69 -0.08 4.09
CA VAL A 12 12.47 -1.23 3.21
C VAL A 12 13.21 -2.44 3.78
N ARG A 13 12.48 -3.52 4.04
CA ARG A 13 13.02 -4.81 4.49
C ARG A 13 13.18 -5.78 3.33
N ASP A 14 12.22 -5.78 2.41
CA ASP A 14 12.26 -6.63 1.23
C ASP A 14 11.43 -6.03 0.09
N VAL A 15 11.76 -6.40 -1.14
CA VAL A 15 11.02 -6.03 -2.36
C VAL A 15 10.95 -7.23 -3.29
N GLN A 16 9.74 -7.62 -3.65
CA GLN A 16 9.46 -8.76 -4.51
C GLN A 16 8.66 -8.29 -5.74
N ILE A 17 8.97 -8.86 -6.90
CA ILE A 17 8.30 -8.55 -8.16
C ILE A 17 7.62 -9.82 -8.65
N TYR A 18 6.32 -9.73 -8.92
CA TYR A 18 5.52 -10.85 -9.39
C TYR A 18 5.00 -10.59 -10.81
N PRO A 19 4.99 -11.60 -11.70
CA PRO A 19 4.30 -11.49 -12.97
C PRO A 19 2.78 -11.38 -12.73
N SER A 20 2.11 -10.49 -13.45
CA SER A 20 0.65 -10.37 -13.43
C SER A 20 0.09 -10.09 -14.83
N ARG A 21 -1.24 -10.24 -14.99
CA ARG A 21 -1.92 -10.17 -16.29
C ARG A 21 -1.67 -8.87 -17.06
N PHE A 22 -1.58 -7.73 -16.37
CA PHE A 22 -1.49 -6.41 -16.99
C PHE A 22 -0.13 -5.72 -16.73
N GLY A 23 0.92 -6.51 -16.46
CA GLY A 23 2.27 -6.05 -16.15
C GLY A 23 2.77 -6.57 -14.79
N PRO A 24 4.02 -6.32 -14.41
CA PRO A 24 4.53 -6.77 -13.12
C PRO A 24 3.78 -6.07 -11.96
N SER A 25 3.54 -6.81 -10.88
CA SER A 25 3.18 -6.26 -9.57
C SER A 25 4.39 -6.24 -8.65
N VAL A 26 4.35 -5.36 -7.65
CA VAL A 26 5.42 -5.17 -6.66
C VAL A 26 4.84 -5.37 -5.28
N GLU A 27 5.50 -6.18 -4.45
CA GLU A 27 5.26 -6.26 -3.02
C GLU A 27 6.48 -5.72 -2.27
N MET A 28 6.25 -4.90 -1.26
CA MET A 28 7.29 -4.38 -0.38
C MET A 28 6.95 -4.74 1.06
N ALA A 29 7.91 -5.36 1.75
CA ALA A 29 7.87 -5.46 3.20
C ALA A 29 8.58 -4.24 3.79
N LEU A 30 7.88 -3.49 4.62
CA LEU A 30 8.33 -2.24 5.21
C LEU A 30 8.31 -2.38 6.72
N GLU A 31 9.32 -1.85 7.38
CA GLU A 31 9.33 -1.67 8.83
C GLU A 31 9.12 -0.19 9.14
N THR A 32 8.17 0.06 10.01
CA THR A 32 7.77 1.41 10.44
C THR A 32 7.88 1.49 11.94
N LYS A 33 8.08 2.71 12.47
CA LYS A 33 8.19 2.91 13.91
C LYS A 33 6.86 2.66 14.63
N ASP A 34 5.75 3.10 14.02
CA ASP A 34 4.44 3.14 14.68
C ASP A 34 3.55 1.92 14.35
N LEU A 35 3.61 1.40 13.11
CA LEU A 35 2.79 0.26 12.66
C LEU A 35 3.53 -1.09 12.72
N GLY A 36 4.82 -1.08 13.06
CA GLY A 36 5.67 -2.25 12.93
C GLY A 36 5.83 -2.68 11.47
N LEU A 37 5.58 -3.96 11.17
CA LEU A 37 5.65 -4.49 9.81
C LEU A 37 4.42 -4.12 8.99
N VAL A 38 4.67 -3.55 7.81
CA VAL A 38 3.67 -3.15 6.82
C VAL A 38 4.00 -3.87 5.50
N SER A 39 3.01 -4.51 4.89
CA SER A 39 3.10 -4.97 3.49
C SER A 39 2.42 -3.94 2.58
N LEU A 40 3.13 -3.48 1.55
CA LEU A 40 2.61 -2.63 0.49
C LEU A 40 2.64 -3.42 -0.82
N PHE A 41 1.46 -3.67 -1.37
CA PHE A 41 1.30 -4.33 -2.66
C PHE A 41 0.80 -3.34 -3.70
N ALA A 42 1.43 -3.32 -4.88
CA ALA A 42 1.02 -2.49 -6.01
C ALA A 42 0.81 -3.38 -7.24
N ILE A 43 -0.32 -3.21 -7.93
CA ILE A 43 -0.71 -4.01 -9.09
C ILE A 43 -1.42 -3.16 -10.14
N ARG A 44 -1.30 -3.57 -11.41
CA ARG A 44 -2.13 -3.04 -12.51
C ARG A 44 -3.39 -3.90 -12.66
N PRO A 45 -4.59 -3.41 -12.28
CA PRO A 45 -5.81 -4.20 -12.41
C PRO A 45 -6.34 -4.28 -13.86
N GLY A 46 -5.76 -3.53 -14.80
CA GLY A 46 -6.21 -3.44 -16.19
C GLY A 46 -7.31 -2.39 -16.41
N THR A 47 -7.66 -1.64 -15.37
CA THR A 47 -8.62 -0.54 -15.40
C THR A 47 -7.97 0.74 -14.88
N PHE A 48 -8.50 1.88 -15.31
CA PHE A 48 -8.18 3.19 -14.75
C PHE A 48 -9.24 3.59 -13.73
N ASP A 49 -8.83 4.05 -12.55
CA ASP A 49 -9.72 4.56 -11.50
C ASP A 49 -8.99 5.53 -10.56
N VAL A 50 -9.75 6.29 -9.79
CA VAL A 50 -9.24 7.16 -8.71
C VAL A 50 -10.07 6.93 -7.46
N VAL A 51 -9.60 5.99 -6.64
CA VAL A 51 -10.26 5.56 -5.41
C VAL A 51 -9.43 6.04 -4.22
N LYS A 52 -10.06 6.80 -3.32
CA LYS A 52 -9.43 7.23 -2.07
C LYS A 52 -9.16 6.02 -1.16
N PRO A 53 -8.13 6.10 -0.28
CA PRO A 53 -7.91 5.09 0.75
C PRO A 53 -9.20 4.74 1.49
N ALA A 54 -9.47 3.45 1.54
CA ALA A 54 -10.55 2.87 2.32
C ALA A 54 -9.99 1.71 3.13
N VAL A 55 -10.25 1.73 4.44
CA VAL A 55 -9.79 0.68 5.36
C VAL A 55 -10.87 -0.36 5.57
N ALA A 56 -10.51 -1.62 5.37
CA ALA A 56 -11.25 -2.78 5.81
C ALA A 56 -10.54 -3.39 7.03
N PRO A 57 -11.09 -3.23 8.25
CA PRO A 57 -10.56 -3.88 9.45
C PRO A 57 -10.84 -5.39 9.44
N SER A 58 -9.88 -6.20 9.91
CA SER A 58 -10.00 -7.66 10.03
C SER A 58 -9.32 -8.16 11.32
N GLY A 59 -9.98 -7.97 12.46
CA GLY A 59 -9.43 -8.34 13.77
C GLY A 59 -8.16 -7.55 14.08
N ASP A 60 -7.05 -8.26 14.33
CA ASP A 60 -5.75 -7.65 14.64
C ASP A 60 -5.01 -7.15 13.39
N ILE A 61 -5.53 -7.43 12.19
CA ILE A 61 -4.94 -7.02 10.92
C ILE A 61 -5.90 -6.03 10.25
N SER A 62 -5.37 -4.88 9.87
CA SER A 62 -6.10 -3.92 9.07
C SER A 62 -5.56 -3.94 7.65
N SER A 63 -6.43 -3.68 6.67
CA SER A 63 -6.05 -3.53 5.26
C SER A 63 -6.63 -2.24 4.71
N ALA A 64 -5.84 -1.48 3.97
CA ALA A 64 -6.28 -0.28 3.26
C ALA A 64 -6.07 -0.49 1.77
N TYR A 65 -7.03 -0.07 0.95
CA TYR A 65 -6.95 -0.16 -0.51
C TYR A 65 -7.25 1.20 -1.15
N PHE A 66 -6.53 1.49 -2.23
CA PHE A 66 -6.75 2.68 -3.05
C PHE A 66 -6.25 2.45 -4.47
N GLN A 67 -6.68 3.28 -5.40
CA GLN A 67 -6.22 3.22 -6.79
C GLN A 67 -5.97 4.63 -7.29
N ILE A 68 -4.82 4.84 -7.93
CA ILE A 68 -4.45 6.10 -8.57
C ILE A 68 -4.07 5.79 -10.01
N GLY A 69 -4.98 6.13 -10.91
CA GLY A 69 -4.85 5.84 -12.34
C GLY A 69 -4.87 4.34 -12.62
N GLU A 70 -3.80 3.82 -13.20
CA GLU A 70 -3.70 2.42 -13.62
C GLU A 70 -3.12 1.47 -12.56
N VAL A 71 -2.82 1.97 -11.35
CA VAL A 71 -2.21 1.16 -10.28
C VAL A 71 -3.09 1.17 -9.05
N ALA A 72 -3.50 -0.02 -8.64
CA ALA A 72 -4.17 -0.27 -7.38
C ALA A 72 -3.14 -0.68 -6.31
N TYR A 73 -3.36 -0.24 -5.09
CA TYR A 73 -2.49 -0.45 -3.96
C TYR A 73 -3.26 -1.10 -2.81
N ALA A 74 -2.62 -2.02 -2.12
CA ALA A 74 -3.08 -2.56 -0.85
C ALA A 74 -1.99 -2.38 0.21
N VAL A 75 -2.36 -1.85 1.37
CA VAL A 75 -1.48 -1.67 2.52
C VAL A 75 -2.03 -2.51 3.65
N VAL A 76 -1.22 -3.39 4.21
CA VAL A 76 -1.64 -4.33 5.25
C VAL A 76 -0.69 -4.21 6.43
N ALA A 77 -1.24 -4.07 7.64
CA ALA A 77 -0.45 -4.01 8.86
C ALA A 77 -1.21 -4.64 10.03
N ARG A 78 -0.46 -5.09 11.04
CA ARG A 78 -1.03 -5.46 12.34
C ARG A 78 -1.19 -4.19 13.18
N SER A 79 -2.23 -3.42 12.90
CA SER A 79 -2.52 -2.14 13.56
C SER A 79 -4.03 -1.90 13.60
N ASP A 80 -4.46 -0.90 14.36
CA ASP A 80 -5.83 -0.42 14.27
C ASP A 80 -6.09 0.27 12.91
N ALA A 81 -7.38 0.38 12.59
CA ALA A 81 -7.85 0.89 11.32
C ALA A 81 -7.51 2.37 11.11
N ARG A 82 -7.48 3.19 12.16
CA ARG A 82 -7.23 4.64 12.03
C ARG A 82 -5.77 4.91 11.72
N ASP A 83 -4.87 4.16 12.36
CA ASP A 83 -3.44 4.29 12.12
C ASP A 83 -3.06 3.82 10.72
N LEU A 84 -3.68 2.73 10.24
CA LEU A 84 -3.49 2.29 8.86
C LEU A 84 -4.09 3.26 7.83
N ASP A 85 -5.26 3.84 8.12
CA ASP A 85 -5.90 4.83 7.24
C ASP A 85 -4.97 6.03 7.01
N ARG A 86 -4.41 6.60 8.09
CA ARG A 86 -3.46 7.73 8.01
C ARG A 86 -2.22 7.38 7.20
N ALA A 87 -1.70 6.16 7.35
CA ALA A 87 -0.54 5.71 6.58
C ALA A 87 -0.88 5.54 5.10
N ALA A 88 -2.02 4.93 4.77
CA ALA A 88 -2.49 4.78 3.41
C ALA A 88 -2.76 6.13 2.73
N GLU A 89 -3.35 7.08 3.46
CA GLU A 89 -3.47 8.46 3.00
C GLU A 89 -2.12 9.08 2.68
N THR A 90 -1.15 8.98 3.59
CA THR A 90 0.20 9.54 3.41
C THR A 90 0.88 8.98 2.16
N LEU A 91 0.81 7.67 1.96
CA LEU A 91 1.33 7.02 0.75
C LEU A 91 0.61 7.52 -0.51
N ALA A 92 -0.73 7.58 -0.49
CA ALA A 92 -1.52 8.06 -1.62
C ALA A 92 -1.16 9.51 -1.99
N ARG A 93 -0.81 10.37 -1.03
CA ARG A 93 -0.41 11.78 -1.32
C ARG A 93 0.88 11.92 -2.12
N THR A 94 1.69 10.87 -2.16
CA THR A 94 2.97 10.90 -2.87
C THR A 94 2.85 10.50 -4.34
N LEU A 95 1.63 10.14 -4.77
CA LEU A 95 1.33 9.64 -6.11
C LEU A 95 0.70 10.70 -7.02
N TYR A 96 0.55 11.94 -6.54
CA TYR A 96 0.01 13.08 -7.29
C TYR A 96 0.83 14.35 -7.09
#